data_AF-A0AAW0BCE0-F1
#
_entry.id   AF-A0AAW0BCE0-F1
#
_cell.length_a   1.000
_cell.length_b   1.000
_cell.length_c   1.000
_cell.angle_alpha   90.00
_cell.angle_beta   90.00
_cell.angle_gamma   90.00
#
_symmetry.space_group_name_H-M   'P 1'
#
loop_
_entity.id
_entity.type
_entity.pdbx_description
1 polymer ?
#
loop_
_entity_poly.entity_id
_entity_poly.type
_entity_poly.pdbx_seq_one_letter_code
_entity_poly.pdbx_strand_id
1 'polypeptide(L)'
;MGFPDIKSEENAPLRITSEWEDGEIFRWYRDRAARSPDAIAIDTLQIRKETVVGLPCHRFVLLYMRDRSVHRLDRRPDQRAVEVLVNTAVPTKDELLHDLDQTALDHIHKTTKHEIGLFLEGQVDIEVVLSACNAISIDKSACKYTFFEHNCFFFSWTILMVASRSYLPYEVPAHDPISERAASCIPRLAEFIVDEIVEILLEFVIDALTVFRKKAGPSIHQGMHILARTGWALPIDVLRFSWKQMFKARLHFGLRKRLEAQISEMLKKTIVDLCRNALVHHNTPVLVDGHLWLNRLSVILVPAIRTEMIHREKGAIFSAISGGLGDIDPSEFAKGVVDPSLKFAFLGKRAAQFHAVWNASLNGALKAAKDVVDCTEWVDWWKRWHHDFEDLEKQPDKSPEEIARDVAEHGRKCVRKHYETVFDMTWNVARDGALESAKAIVKETQGSMKHKEARDRMWCEIWAIWDDLWAEVHPGAREKAVDAMDRIVQKMINTSVELITSELGDSKVHFVLARIPGNDLYDEIEESGNPHPSQDIQLAKENMNNETLQEFMKKKMRRGIISEDKFEVVIDTMSSVWAQVVKR
;
A
#
# COMPACT_ATOMS: atom_id res chain seq x y z
N MET A 1 33.14 39.05 -15.37
CA MET A 1 33.86 38.70 -16.62
C MET A 1 32.96 37.77 -17.40
N GLY A 2 32.48 38.19 -18.57
CA GLY A 2 31.62 37.37 -19.41
C GLY A 2 32.39 36.20 -20.00
N PHE A 3 31.72 35.06 -20.15
CA PHE A 3 32.23 33.96 -20.97
C PHE A 3 32.50 34.47 -22.39
N PRO A 4 33.52 33.94 -23.10
CA PRO A 4 33.47 34.00 -24.55
C PRO A 4 32.22 33.24 -24.98
N ASP A 5 31.31 33.90 -25.69
CA ASP A 5 30.34 33.22 -26.54
C ASP A 5 31.13 32.20 -27.37
N ILE A 6 30.96 30.92 -27.07
CA ILE A 6 31.35 29.88 -28.00
C ILE A 6 30.39 30.08 -29.17
N LYS A 7 30.82 30.87 -30.16
CA LYS A 7 30.15 31.02 -31.44
C LYS A 7 30.33 29.72 -32.22
N SER A 8 29.58 28.67 -31.87
CA SER A 8 29.10 27.74 -32.88
C SER A 8 28.01 28.47 -33.65
N GLU A 9 28.10 28.52 -34.98
CA GLU A 9 27.17 29.24 -35.85
C GLU A 9 25.74 28.68 -35.85
N GLU A 10 25.41 27.68 -35.02
CA GLU A 10 24.08 27.07 -34.93
C GLU A 10 23.69 26.79 -33.47
N ASN A 11 23.31 27.83 -32.72
CA ASN A 11 22.58 27.64 -31.46
C ASN A 11 21.09 27.62 -31.80
N ALA A 12 20.45 26.45 -31.79
CA ALA A 12 19.00 26.36 -31.90
C ALA A 12 18.38 26.65 -30.52
N PRO A 13 17.67 27.78 -30.33
CA PRO A 13 16.96 27.98 -29.09
C PRO A 13 15.94 26.84 -28.91
N LEU A 14 15.74 26.34 -27.68
CA LEU A 14 14.58 25.49 -27.37
C LEU A 14 13.32 26.37 -27.34
N ARG A 15 13.01 27.02 -28.47
CA ARG A 15 11.75 27.72 -28.67
C ARG A 15 10.71 26.67 -29.03
N ILE A 16 10.13 26.11 -27.99
CA ILE A 16 9.03 25.17 -28.13
C ILE A 16 7.76 26.00 -28.14
N THR A 17 7.01 25.96 -29.26
CA THR A 17 5.72 26.62 -29.37
C THR A 17 4.68 25.91 -28.52
N SER A 18 3.54 26.55 -28.27
CA SER A 18 2.42 25.92 -27.55
C SER A 18 1.86 24.68 -28.26
N GLU A 19 2.15 24.52 -29.56
CA GLU A 19 1.79 23.37 -30.36
C GLU A 19 2.97 22.37 -30.40
N TRP A 20 2.71 21.13 -29.96
CA TRP A 20 3.62 20.00 -30.07
C TRP A 20 3.86 19.68 -31.56
N GLU A 21 5.07 19.24 -31.92
CA GLU A 21 5.54 18.99 -33.30
C GLU A 21 5.84 20.23 -34.16
N ASP A 22 5.45 21.42 -33.70
CA ASP A 22 5.75 22.69 -34.36
C ASP A 22 6.99 23.38 -33.75
N GLY A 23 7.82 23.93 -34.63
CA GLY A 23 9.05 24.65 -34.25
C GLY A 23 10.33 24.05 -34.82
N GLU A 24 11.42 24.81 -34.69
CA GLU A 24 12.74 24.48 -35.25
C GLU A 24 13.31 23.21 -34.62
N ILE A 25 13.07 23.00 -33.32
CA ILE A 25 13.59 21.85 -32.59
C ILE A 25 12.98 20.50 -33.04
N PHE A 26 11.68 20.46 -33.34
CA PHE A 26 11.04 19.23 -33.82
C PHE A 26 11.35 18.97 -35.29
N ARG A 27 11.59 20.02 -36.08
CA ARG A 27 12.14 19.86 -37.43
C ARG A 27 13.54 19.25 -37.34
N TRP A 28 14.40 19.77 -36.49
CA TRP A 28 15.73 19.22 -36.23
C TRP A 28 15.66 17.75 -35.79
N TYR A 29 14.75 17.40 -34.86
CA TYR A 29 14.52 16.02 -34.45
C TYR A 29 14.11 15.12 -35.63
N ARG A 30 13.09 15.52 -36.40
CA ARG A 30 12.62 14.75 -37.57
C ARG A 30 13.71 14.56 -38.62
N ASP A 31 14.49 15.61 -38.89
CA ASP A 31 15.60 15.54 -39.84
C ASP A 31 16.68 14.55 -39.38
N ARG A 32 16.93 14.42 -38.07
CA ARG A 32 17.84 13.41 -37.50
C ARG A 32 17.22 12.01 -37.51
N ALA A 33 15.96 11.87 -37.10
CA ALA A 33 15.24 10.60 -37.12
C ALA A 33 15.21 10.00 -38.53
N ALA A 34 15.07 10.83 -39.56
CA ALA A 34 15.11 10.42 -40.97
C ALA A 34 16.50 9.95 -41.44
N ARG A 35 17.59 10.36 -40.77
CA ARG A 35 18.96 9.94 -41.12
C ARG A 35 19.28 8.56 -40.58
N SER A 36 19.01 8.32 -39.29
CA SER A 36 19.29 7.04 -38.64
C SER A 36 18.62 6.95 -37.26
N PRO A 37 18.12 5.77 -36.84
CA PRO A 37 17.71 5.53 -35.45
C PRO A 37 18.83 5.80 -34.43
N ASP A 38 20.10 5.55 -34.80
CA ASP A 38 21.24 5.82 -33.92
C ASP A 38 21.47 7.33 -33.67
N ALA A 39 20.94 8.21 -34.53
CA ALA A 39 21.09 9.66 -34.42
C ALA A 39 20.12 10.30 -33.39
N ILE A 40 19.10 9.55 -32.96
CA ILE A 40 18.09 9.94 -31.98
C ILE A 40 18.13 9.07 -30.72
N ALA A 41 18.79 7.92 -30.75
CA ALA A 41 18.99 7.04 -29.61
C ALA A 41 20.11 7.54 -28.67
N ILE A 42 19.78 7.78 -27.41
CA ILE A 42 20.73 8.23 -26.38
C ILE A 42 21.50 7.03 -25.83
N ASP A 43 22.82 7.02 -25.98
CA ASP A 43 23.71 6.03 -25.38
C ASP A 43 24.00 6.35 -23.91
N THR A 44 24.37 7.61 -23.63
CA THR A 44 24.70 8.05 -22.27
C THR A 44 24.14 9.44 -22.00
N LEU A 45 23.50 9.62 -20.83
CA LEU A 45 23.06 10.92 -20.32
C LEU A 45 23.91 11.31 -19.11
N GLN A 46 24.47 12.53 -19.07
CA GLN A 46 25.25 13.02 -17.93
C GLN A 46 24.74 14.35 -17.39
N ILE A 47 24.71 14.49 -16.07
CA ILE A 47 24.60 15.79 -15.40
C ILE A 47 26.01 16.29 -15.06
N ARG A 48 26.30 17.52 -15.49
CA ARG A 48 27.55 18.20 -15.17
C ARG A 48 27.32 19.54 -14.48
N LYS A 49 28.22 19.88 -13.58
CA LYS A 49 28.22 21.10 -12.78
C LYS A 49 29.48 21.91 -13.03
N GLU A 50 29.35 23.19 -13.34
CA GLU A 50 30.50 24.07 -13.51
C GLU A 50 31.36 24.17 -12.23
N THR A 51 32.69 24.15 -12.38
CA THR A 51 33.63 24.26 -11.24
C THR A 51 33.94 25.71 -10.87
N VAL A 52 33.67 26.65 -11.77
CA VAL A 52 34.00 28.06 -11.59
C VAL A 52 32.97 28.75 -10.68
N VAL A 53 33.47 29.67 -9.86
CA VAL A 53 32.71 30.41 -8.84
C VAL A 53 31.77 31.42 -9.50
N GLY A 54 30.54 30.99 -9.77
CA GLY A 54 29.37 31.84 -9.98
C GLY A 54 28.24 31.29 -9.13
N LEU A 55 27.63 32.10 -8.28
CA LEU A 55 26.44 31.71 -7.52
C LEU A 55 25.19 32.05 -8.36
N PRO A 56 24.28 31.09 -8.63
CA PRO A 56 24.38 29.65 -8.36
C PRO A 56 25.24 28.92 -9.40
N CYS A 57 25.94 27.85 -8.99
CA CYS A 57 26.75 27.06 -9.93
C CYS A 57 25.85 26.42 -10.98
N HIS A 58 26.13 26.71 -12.25
CA HIS A 58 25.32 26.25 -13.36
C HIS A 58 25.44 24.74 -13.56
N ARG A 59 24.32 24.11 -13.93
CA ARG A 59 24.20 22.69 -14.25
C ARG A 59 23.53 22.49 -15.59
N PHE A 60 23.95 21.47 -16.30
CA PHE A 60 23.45 21.17 -17.63
C PHE A 60 23.51 19.67 -17.90
N VAL A 61 22.78 19.24 -18.93
CA VAL A 61 22.74 17.84 -19.37
C VAL A 61 23.63 17.70 -20.60
N LEU A 62 24.46 16.67 -20.64
CA LEU A 62 25.11 16.19 -21.86
C LEU A 62 24.45 14.89 -22.32
N LEU A 63 24.12 14.82 -23.60
CA LEU A 63 23.59 13.64 -24.26
C LEU A 63 24.65 13.12 -25.23
N TYR A 64 25.09 11.89 -25.04
CA TYR A 64 25.92 11.16 -25.98
C TYR A 64 25.01 10.22 -26.77
N MET A 65 24.96 10.37 -28.08
CA MET A 65 24.10 9.59 -28.96
C MET A 65 24.83 8.35 -29.47
N ARG A 66 24.10 7.34 -29.97
CA ARG A 66 24.72 6.13 -30.55
C ARG A 66 25.53 6.40 -31.81
N ASP A 67 25.14 7.41 -32.61
CA ASP A 67 25.92 7.87 -33.76
C ASP A 67 27.19 8.67 -33.39
N ARG A 68 27.45 8.81 -32.08
CA ARG A 68 28.57 9.54 -31.46
C ARG A 68 28.45 11.06 -31.49
N SER A 69 27.35 11.63 -31.95
CA SER A 69 27.10 13.06 -31.74
C SER A 69 26.92 13.34 -30.25
N VAL A 70 27.27 14.56 -29.83
CA VAL A 70 27.09 15.00 -28.45
C VAL A 70 26.31 16.30 -28.43
N HIS A 71 25.28 16.33 -27.60
CA HIS A 71 24.41 17.49 -27.43
C HIS A 71 24.44 17.99 -25.99
N ARG A 72 24.20 19.28 -25.78
CA ARG A 72 24.14 19.91 -24.47
C ARG A 72 22.85 20.69 -24.31
N LEU A 73 22.17 20.48 -23.17
CA LEU A 73 20.94 21.16 -22.81
C LEU A 73 21.18 22.06 -21.61
N ASP A 74 20.88 23.34 -21.78
CA ASP A 74 21.03 24.37 -20.74
C ASP A 74 19.69 25.02 -20.41
N ARG A 75 19.53 25.39 -19.14
CA ARG A 75 18.50 26.33 -18.68
C ARG A 75 19.15 27.49 -17.95
N ARG A 76 18.94 28.71 -18.42
CA ARG A 76 19.49 29.94 -17.83
C ARG A 76 18.40 30.98 -17.60
N PRO A 77 18.58 31.94 -16.68
CA PRO A 77 17.72 33.10 -16.63
C PRO A 77 18.00 34.00 -17.84
N ASP A 78 16.96 34.55 -18.47
CA ASP A 78 17.05 35.51 -19.59
C ASP A 78 17.32 36.95 -19.09
N GLN A 79 17.97 37.10 -17.93
CA GLN A 79 18.25 38.38 -17.26
C GLN A 79 19.52 38.30 -16.38
N ARG A 80 19.98 39.43 -15.85
CA ARG A 80 21.20 39.50 -15.02
C ARG A 80 20.98 38.81 -13.66
N ALA A 81 22.02 38.14 -13.15
CA ALA A 81 21.98 37.30 -11.94
C ALA A 81 21.42 37.97 -10.65
N VAL A 82 21.43 39.30 -10.57
CA VAL A 82 21.00 40.05 -9.37
C VAL A 82 19.49 39.96 -9.14
N GLU A 83 18.67 39.95 -10.20
CA GLU A 83 17.20 39.90 -10.10
C GLU A 83 16.70 38.51 -9.66
N VAL A 84 17.47 37.48 -10.02
CA VAL A 84 17.21 36.07 -9.66
C VAL A 84 17.49 35.80 -8.18
N LEU A 85 18.50 36.45 -7.60
CA LEU A 85 18.88 36.29 -6.18
C LEU A 85 17.81 36.78 -5.19
N VAL A 86 16.86 37.62 -5.64
CA VAL A 86 15.73 38.11 -4.82
C VAL A 86 14.53 37.15 -4.88
N ASN A 87 14.69 35.96 -5.48
CA ASN A 87 13.63 34.97 -5.72
C ASN A 87 12.45 35.49 -6.56
N THR A 88 12.69 36.48 -7.40
CA THR A 88 11.71 36.92 -8.40
C THR A 88 11.75 35.94 -9.57
N ALA A 89 10.58 35.46 -10.01
CA ALA A 89 10.48 34.61 -11.19
C ALA A 89 10.84 35.42 -12.44
N VAL A 90 11.84 34.98 -13.20
CA VAL A 90 12.28 35.64 -14.45
C VAL A 90 12.06 34.74 -15.66
N PRO A 91 12.00 35.29 -16.89
CA PRO A 91 11.95 34.47 -18.10
C PRO A 91 13.17 33.55 -18.22
N THR A 92 12.98 32.41 -18.87
CA THR A 92 14.02 31.40 -19.07
C THR A 92 14.62 31.49 -20.46
N LYS A 93 15.87 31.07 -20.57
CA LYS A 93 16.56 30.79 -21.81
C LYS A 93 16.98 29.32 -21.77
N ASP A 94 16.12 28.47 -22.33
CA ASP A 94 16.41 27.06 -22.50
C ASP A 94 17.05 26.86 -23.88
N GLU A 95 18.19 26.17 -23.94
CA GLU A 95 19.00 26.04 -25.17
C GLU A 95 19.42 24.58 -25.41
N LEU A 96 19.40 24.17 -26.67
CA LEU A 96 20.04 22.93 -27.15
C LEU A 96 21.24 23.31 -28.02
N LEU A 97 22.44 23.02 -27.54
CA LEU A 97 23.67 23.08 -28.31
C LEU A 97 23.89 21.70 -28.93
N HIS A 98 23.77 21.59 -30.26
CA HIS A 98 23.89 20.31 -30.95
C HIS A 98 25.26 20.10 -31.60
N ASP A 99 25.62 18.83 -31.77
CA ASP A 99 26.82 18.39 -32.50
C ASP A 99 28.12 19.05 -32.00
N LEU A 100 28.33 19.01 -30.67
CA LEU A 100 29.52 19.55 -30.02
C LEU A 100 30.80 18.91 -30.58
N ASP A 101 31.75 19.75 -30.95
CA ASP A 101 33.07 19.30 -31.38
C ASP A 101 33.95 18.84 -30.20
N GLN A 102 35.06 18.18 -30.52
CA GLN A 102 35.99 17.67 -29.50
C GLN A 102 36.60 18.79 -28.64
N THR A 103 36.80 19.98 -29.20
CA THR A 103 37.40 21.12 -28.47
C THR A 103 36.44 21.62 -27.39
N ALA A 104 35.15 21.72 -27.71
CA ALA A 104 34.09 22.09 -26.78
C ALA A 104 33.94 21.01 -25.68
N LEU A 105 33.99 19.74 -26.05
CA LEU A 105 33.92 18.63 -25.09
C LEU A 105 35.11 18.61 -24.13
N ASP A 106 36.34 18.77 -24.63
CA ASP A 106 37.55 18.83 -23.81
C ASP A 106 37.48 20.03 -22.84
N HIS A 107 36.97 21.17 -23.30
CA HIS A 107 36.74 22.32 -22.45
C HIS A 107 35.72 22.02 -21.34
N ILE A 108 34.58 21.42 -21.69
CA ILE A 108 33.55 21.02 -20.71
C ILE A 108 34.15 20.06 -19.67
N HIS A 109 34.87 19.04 -20.10
CA HIS A 109 35.50 18.07 -19.18
C HIS A 109 36.50 18.73 -18.23
N LYS A 110 37.23 19.73 -18.71
CA LYS A 110 38.20 20.50 -17.90
C LYS A 110 37.54 21.46 -16.90
N THR A 111 36.40 22.08 -17.26
CA THR A 111 35.78 23.17 -16.48
C THR A 111 34.57 22.74 -15.66
N THR A 112 34.20 21.46 -15.69
CA THR A 112 33.01 20.97 -15.00
C THR A 112 33.27 19.65 -14.28
N LYS A 113 32.55 19.45 -13.18
CA LYS A 113 32.46 18.18 -12.45
C LYS A 113 31.31 17.35 -12.96
N HIS A 114 31.55 16.05 -13.09
CA HIS A 114 30.52 15.05 -13.35
C HIS A 114 29.77 14.78 -12.04
N GLU A 115 28.43 14.91 -12.01
CA GLU A 115 27.62 14.55 -10.83
C GLU A 115 27.01 13.16 -10.95
N ILE A 116 26.47 12.78 -12.11
CA ILE A 116 25.94 11.45 -12.40
C ILE A 116 25.89 11.21 -13.91
N GLY A 117 26.10 9.97 -14.36
CA GLY A 117 25.88 9.56 -15.74
C GLY A 117 25.11 8.25 -15.81
N LEU A 118 24.07 8.18 -16.64
CA LEU A 118 23.29 6.98 -16.90
C LEU A 118 23.67 6.42 -18.26
N PHE A 119 23.99 5.12 -18.31
CA PHE A 119 24.14 4.39 -19.57
C PHE A 119 22.77 3.85 -19.97
N LEU A 120 22.20 4.41 -21.02
CA LEU A 120 20.87 4.11 -21.53
C LEU A 120 20.91 3.18 -22.75
N GLU A 121 22.12 2.88 -23.25
CA GLU A 121 22.39 1.88 -24.31
C GLU A 121 21.58 2.09 -25.60
N GLY A 122 21.06 3.30 -25.82
CA GLY A 122 20.19 3.63 -26.95
C GLY A 122 18.73 3.24 -26.81
N GLN A 123 18.29 2.80 -25.64
CA GLN A 123 16.88 2.43 -25.42
C GLN A 123 15.98 3.65 -25.19
N VAL A 124 16.56 4.84 -24.97
CA VAL A 124 15.83 6.10 -24.79
C VAL A 124 16.04 6.99 -26.00
N ASP A 125 14.95 7.40 -26.64
CA ASP A 125 14.94 8.39 -27.71
C ASP A 125 15.09 9.81 -27.14
N ILE A 126 15.82 10.69 -27.83
CA ILE A 126 15.92 12.10 -27.49
C ILE A 126 14.57 12.82 -27.46
N GLU A 127 13.56 12.31 -28.17
CA GLU A 127 12.17 12.77 -28.08
C GLU A 127 11.65 12.79 -26.63
N VAL A 128 12.02 11.80 -25.81
CA VAL A 128 11.66 11.77 -24.38
C VAL A 128 12.20 13.01 -23.65
N VAL A 129 13.44 13.39 -23.96
CA VAL A 129 14.09 14.57 -23.36
C VAL A 129 13.47 15.86 -23.89
N LEU A 130 13.18 15.95 -25.19
CA LEU A 130 12.50 17.10 -25.78
C LEU A 130 11.07 17.25 -25.25
N SER A 131 10.39 16.14 -24.99
CA SER A 131 9.07 16.09 -24.34
C SER A 131 9.12 16.69 -22.95
N ALA A 132 10.13 16.34 -22.17
CA ALA A 132 10.36 16.91 -20.84
C ALA A 132 10.63 18.42 -20.92
N CYS A 133 11.50 18.86 -21.83
CA CYS A 133 11.77 20.28 -22.04
C CYS A 133 10.50 21.06 -22.41
N ASN A 134 9.68 20.51 -23.31
CA ASN A 134 8.41 21.13 -23.67
C ASN A 134 7.45 21.21 -22.46
N ALA A 135 7.26 20.10 -21.76
CA ALA A 135 6.40 20.04 -20.58
C ALA A 135 6.83 21.05 -19.51
N ILE A 136 8.14 21.23 -19.28
CA ILE A 136 8.67 22.28 -18.41
C ILE A 136 8.32 23.68 -18.94
N SER A 137 8.46 23.91 -20.25
CA SER A 137 8.24 25.24 -20.86
C SER A 137 6.79 25.71 -20.81
N ILE A 138 5.83 24.79 -20.77
CA ILE A 138 4.39 25.09 -20.71
C ILE A 138 3.80 24.92 -19.31
N ASP A 139 4.54 24.33 -18.36
CA ASP A 139 4.09 24.17 -16.99
C ASP A 139 3.91 25.54 -16.31
N LYS A 140 2.78 25.71 -15.61
CA LYS A 140 2.40 27.00 -14.99
C LYS A 140 3.43 27.52 -14.01
N SER A 141 4.16 26.63 -13.34
CA SER A 141 5.19 26.95 -12.36
C SER A 141 6.58 26.92 -13.00
N ALA A 142 6.89 25.83 -13.70
CA ALA A 142 8.21 25.56 -14.25
C ALA A 142 8.56 26.35 -15.52
N CYS A 143 7.62 27.06 -16.15
CA CYS A 143 7.92 27.89 -17.33
C CYS A 143 8.84 29.08 -17.01
N LYS A 144 8.99 29.45 -15.73
CA LYS A 144 9.85 30.57 -15.28
C LYS A 144 11.06 30.07 -14.52
N TYR A 145 12.12 30.88 -14.52
CA TYR A 145 13.31 30.62 -13.73
C TYR A 145 13.12 31.21 -12.34
N THR A 146 13.14 30.36 -11.32
CA THR A 146 13.18 30.77 -9.91
C THR A 146 14.45 30.22 -9.27
N PHE A 147 15.04 30.97 -8.33
CA PHE A 147 16.35 30.59 -7.78
C PHE A 147 16.27 29.31 -6.93
N PHE A 148 15.18 29.08 -6.20
CA PHE A 148 15.06 27.97 -5.27
C PHE A 148 14.31 26.74 -5.80
N GLU A 149 13.49 26.87 -6.85
CA GLU A 149 12.57 25.81 -7.27
C GLU A 149 12.83 25.36 -8.72
N HIS A 150 12.77 26.27 -9.70
CA HIS A 150 12.74 25.93 -11.14
C HIS A 150 13.96 26.46 -11.91
N ASN A 151 15.15 26.23 -11.35
CA ASN A 151 16.44 26.64 -11.91
C ASN A 151 17.09 25.53 -12.78
N CYS A 152 18.37 25.71 -13.13
CA CYS A 152 19.17 24.73 -13.87
C CYS A 152 19.34 23.37 -13.13
N PHE A 153 19.28 23.35 -11.80
CA PHE A 153 19.28 22.13 -11.01
C PHE A 153 17.97 21.35 -11.22
N PHE A 154 16.81 21.99 -11.06
CA PHE A 154 15.52 21.36 -11.37
C PHE A 154 15.50 20.81 -12.80
N PHE A 155 15.84 21.64 -13.78
CA PHE A 155 15.80 21.23 -15.19
C PHE A 155 16.65 20.00 -15.50
N SER A 156 17.91 19.99 -15.06
CA SER A 156 18.82 18.86 -15.31
C SER A 156 18.38 17.57 -14.61
N TRP A 157 17.91 17.64 -13.36
CA TRP A 157 17.46 16.46 -12.62
C TRP A 157 16.07 15.98 -13.07
N THR A 158 15.20 16.86 -13.57
CA THR A 158 13.92 16.48 -14.19
C THR A 158 14.17 15.69 -15.48
N ILE A 159 15.06 16.15 -16.35
CA ILE A 159 15.42 15.41 -17.57
C ILE A 159 16.02 14.04 -17.23
N LEU A 160 16.91 13.98 -16.24
CA LEU A 160 17.47 12.73 -15.74
C LEU A 160 16.39 11.76 -15.23
N MET A 161 15.41 12.25 -14.44
CA MET A 161 14.28 11.45 -13.95
C MET A 161 13.40 10.93 -15.09
N VAL A 162 13.06 11.79 -16.06
CA VAL A 162 12.19 11.42 -17.16
C VAL A 162 12.86 10.37 -18.05
N ALA A 163 14.15 10.55 -18.37
CA ALA A 163 14.91 9.58 -19.14
C ALA A 163 15.09 8.26 -18.38
N SER A 164 15.39 8.30 -17.07
CA SER A 164 15.53 7.08 -16.27
C SER A 164 14.23 6.32 -16.12
N ARG A 165 13.10 7.01 -15.94
CA ARG A 165 11.78 6.38 -15.83
C ARG A 165 11.27 5.82 -17.17
N SER A 166 11.72 6.38 -18.29
CA SER A 166 11.49 5.83 -19.63
C SER A 166 12.34 4.57 -19.89
N TYR A 167 13.56 4.52 -19.34
CA TYR A 167 14.43 3.35 -19.41
C TYR A 167 14.04 2.24 -18.43
N LEU A 168 13.53 2.60 -17.25
CA LEU A 168 13.08 1.68 -16.20
C LEU A 168 11.56 1.82 -15.98
N PRO A 169 10.71 1.35 -16.92
CA PRO A 169 9.28 1.43 -16.74
C PRO A 169 8.80 0.64 -15.53
N TYR A 170 7.68 1.06 -14.94
CA TYR A 170 6.99 0.24 -13.94
C TYR A 170 6.27 -0.90 -14.64
N GLU A 171 6.97 -2.00 -14.82
CA GLU A 171 6.39 -3.22 -15.40
C GLU A 171 5.47 -3.90 -14.38
N VAL A 172 4.27 -4.29 -14.82
CA VAL A 172 3.37 -5.08 -13.97
C VAL A 172 4.10 -6.38 -13.60
N PRO A 173 4.36 -6.64 -12.30
CA PRO A 173 5.19 -7.77 -11.95
C PRO A 173 4.51 -9.10 -12.29
N ALA A 174 5.34 -10.09 -12.64
CA ALA A 174 4.87 -11.45 -12.85
C ALA A 174 4.31 -12.05 -11.54
N HIS A 175 3.57 -13.15 -11.66
CA HIS A 175 2.94 -13.81 -10.52
C HIS A 175 3.97 -14.36 -9.52
N ASP A 176 5.04 -14.97 -10.01
CA ASP A 176 5.99 -15.72 -9.18
C ASP A 176 6.79 -14.81 -8.22
N PRO A 177 7.35 -13.66 -8.66
CA PRO A 177 8.05 -12.74 -7.75
C PRO A 177 7.16 -12.19 -6.63
N ILE A 178 5.92 -11.80 -6.93
CA ILE A 178 4.96 -11.34 -5.91
C ILE A 178 4.69 -12.46 -4.91
N SER A 179 4.49 -13.70 -5.39
CA SER A 179 4.24 -14.86 -4.53
C SER A 179 5.44 -15.16 -3.61
N GLU A 180 6.66 -15.10 -4.13
CA GLU A 180 7.88 -15.30 -3.35
C GLU A 180 8.02 -14.24 -2.25
N ARG A 181 7.79 -12.96 -2.58
CA ARG A 181 7.83 -11.88 -1.57
C ARG A 181 6.71 -12.02 -0.55
N ALA A 182 5.49 -12.33 -0.99
CA ALA A 182 4.34 -12.51 -0.12
C ALA A 182 4.59 -13.61 0.92
N ALA A 183 5.30 -14.69 0.56
CA ALA A 183 5.64 -15.78 1.49
C ALA A 183 6.37 -15.29 2.76
N SER A 184 7.15 -14.20 2.66
CA SER A 184 7.87 -13.63 3.81
C SER A 184 6.99 -12.82 4.77
N CYS A 185 5.93 -12.18 4.27
CA CYS A 185 5.07 -11.31 5.07
C CYS A 185 3.80 -12.01 5.59
N ILE A 186 3.34 -13.07 4.90
CA ILE A 186 2.13 -13.84 5.26
C ILE A 186 2.12 -14.29 6.73
N PRO A 187 3.21 -14.84 7.31
CA PRO A 187 3.17 -15.28 8.71
C PRO A 187 2.84 -14.15 9.69
N ARG A 188 3.44 -12.96 9.48
CA ARG A 188 3.20 -11.79 10.35
C ARG A 188 1.78 -11.24 10.18
N LEU A 189 1.28 -11.24 8.95
CA LEU A 189 -0.08 -10.81 8.66
C LEU A 189 -1.11 -11.79 9.21
N ALA A 190 -0.88 -13.09 9.09
CA ALA A 190 -1.73 -14.12 9.67
C ALA A 190 -1.80 -14.00 11.20
N GLU A 191 -0.65 -13.82 11.86
CA GLU A 191 -0.61 -13.59 13.31
C GLU A 191 -1.44 -12.36 13.71
N PHE A 192 -1.25 -11.23 13.02
CA PHE A 192 -2.03 -10.00 13.27
C PHE A 192 -3.54 -10.23 13.14
N ILE A 193 -3.97 -10.86 12.05
CA ILE A 193 -5.40 -11.14 11.80
C ILE A 193 -5.97 -12.07 12.86
N VAL A 194 -5.22 -13.11 13.25
CA VAL A 194 -5.65 -14.04 14.30
C VAL A 194 -5.77 -13.35 15.65
N ASP A 195 -4.84 -12.48 16.00
CA ASP A 195 -4.89 -11.76 17.27
C ASP A 195 -6.10 -10.81 17.33
N GLU A 196 -6.40 -10.11 16.24
CA GLU A 196 -7.61 -9.29 16.13
C GLU A 196 -8.89 -10.15 16.28
N ILE A 197 -9.00 -11.25 15.52
CA ILE A 197 -10.16 -12.15 15.60
C ILE A 197 -10.33 -12.73 17.00
N VAL A 198 -9.23 -13.18 17.61
CA VAL A 198 -9.23 -13.76 18.96
C VAL A 198 -9.68 -12.74 19.98
N GLU A 199 -9.17 -11.50 19.94
CA GLU A 199 -9.56 -10.48 20.90
C GLU A 199 -11.04 -10.12 20.75
N ILE A 200 -11.57 -9.96 19.53
CA ILE A 200 -13.00 -9.70 19.30
C ILE A 200 -13.87 -10.83 19.86
N LEU A 201 -13.56 -12.08 19.52
CA LEU A 201 -14.33 -13.24 19.97
C LEU A 201 -14.31 -13.36 21.50
N LEU A 202 -13.17 -13.10 22.12
CA LEU A 202 -13.04 -13.06 23.58
C LEU A 202 -13.93 -11.98 24.18
N GLU A 203 -13.91 -10.78 23.63
CA GLU A 203 -14.74 -9.68 24.11
C GLU A 203 -16.23 -9.99 23.95
N PHE A 204 -16.64 -10.57 22.82
CA PHE A 204 -18.03 -10.97 22.59
C PHE A 204 -18.51 -11.98 23.62
N VAL A 205 -17.71 -13.02 23.88
CA VAL A 205 -18.04 -14.04 24.88
C VAL A 205 -18.11 -13.41 26.28
N ILE A 206 -17.17 -12.54 26.63
CA ILE A 206 -17.17 -11.88 27.96
C ILE A 206 -18.36 -10.96 28.13
N ASP A 207 -18.71 -10.17 27.11
CA ASP A 207 -19.84 -9.24 27.14
C ASP A 207 -21.17 -10.02 27.18
N ALA A 208 -21.31 -11.07 26.39
CA ALA A 208 -22.45 -11.98 26.45
C ALA A 208 -22.61 -12.64 27.81
N LEU A 209 -21.53 -13.15 28.42
CA LEU A 209 -21.57 -13.74 29.76
C LEU A 209 -21.91 -12.71 30.85
N THR A 210 -21.49 -11.45 30.65
CA THR A 210 -21.79 -10.34 31.56
C THR A 210 -23.27 -10.00 31.53
N VAL A 211 -23.85 -9.85 30.34
CA VAL A 211 -25.29 -9.61 30.15
C VAL A 211 -26.12 -10.80 30.62
N PHE A 212 -25.71 -12.02 30.24
CA PHE A 212 -26.32 -13.27 30.70
C PHE A 212 -26.45 -13.31 32.21
N ARG A 213 -25.35 -13.02 32.91
CA ARG A 213 -25.34 -13.04 34.36
C ARG A 213 -26.26 -11.99 34.98
N LYS A 214 -26.27 -10.78 34.43
CA LYS A 214 -27.13 -9.68 34.90
C LYS A 214 -28.62 -10.04 34.74
N LYS A 215 -29.01 -10.62 33.61
CA LYS A 215 -30.41 -10.97 33.31
C LYS A 215 -30.88 -12.24 34.00
N ALA A 216 -30.08 -13.31 33.97
CA ALA A 216 -30.45 -14.58 34.59
C ALA A 216 -30.61 -14.46 36.12
N GLY A 217 -29.74 -13.67 36.77
CA GLY A 217 -29.80 -13.48 38.22
C GLY A 217 -29.73 -14.81 38.99
N PRO A 218 -30.45 -14.94 40.13
CA PRO A 218 -30.47 -16.17 40.93
C PRO A 218 -31.33 -17.31 40.37
N SER A 219 -32.16 -17.06 39.36
CA SER A 219 -33.16 -18.01 38.85
C SER A 219 -32.53 -19.33 38.37
N ILE A 220 -31.34 -19.26 37.77
CA ILE A 220 -30.63 -20.42 37.23
C ILE A 220 -29.87 -21.25 38.29
N HIS A 221 -29.76 -20.76 39.54
CA HIS A 221 -28.97 -21.41 40.58
C HIS A 221 -29.39 -22.86 40.82
N GLN A 222 -30.69 -23.15 40.78
CA GLN A 222 -31.22 -24.50 41.09
C GLN A 222 -30.65 -25.58 40.17
N GLY A 223 -30.36 -25.25 38.90
CA GLY A 223 -29.77 -26.16 37.92
C GLY A 223 -28.24 -26.19 37.88
N MET A 224 -27.55 -25.29 38.58
CA MET A 224 -26.08 -25.21 38.61
C MET A 224 -25.44 -26.17 39.61
N HIS A 225 -24.19 -26.56 39.35
CA HIS A 225 -23.33 -27.25 40.32
C HIS A 225 -22.92 -26.30 41.46
N ILE A 226 -22.64 -26.82 42.66
CA ILE A 226 -22.29 -26.02 43.86
C ILE A 226 -21.14 -25.06 43.58
N LEU A 227 -20.04 -25.55 43.00
CA LEU A 227 -18.89 -24.72 42.63
C LEU A 227 -19.25 -23.61 41.63
N ALA A 228 -20.18 -23.88 40.71
CA ALA A 228 -20.61 -22.89 39.74
C ALA A 228 -21.48 -21.79 40.39
N ARG A 229 -22.27 -22.12 41.43
CA ARG A 229 -23.01 -21.14 42.24
C ARG A 229 -22.07 -20.23 43.02
N THR A 230 -21.01 -20.79 43.61
CA THR A 230 -20.01 -20.00 44.34
C THR A 230 -19.28 -19.05 43.40
N GLY A 231 -18.90 -19.50 42.19
CA GLY A 231 -18.36 -18.63 41.15
C GLY A 231 -19.35 -17.54 40.72
N TRP A 232 -20.64 -17.87 40.65
CA TRP A 232 -21.71 -16.93 40.30
C TRP A 232 -21.92 -15.81 41.32
N ALA A 233 -21.39 -15.92 42.53
CA ALA A 233 -21.45 -14.90 43.57
C ALA A 233 -20.29 -13.87 43.53
N LEU A 234 -19.24 -14.13 42.74
CA LEU A 234 -18.06 -13.25 42.67
C LEU A 234 -18.38 -11.91 41.99
N PRO A 235 -17.70 -10.79 42.31
CA PRO A 235 -17.88 -9.54 41.59
C PRO A 235 -17.73 -9.69 40.07
N ILE A 236 -18.52 -8.95 39.29
CA ILE A 236 -18.55 -9.13 37.82
C ILE A 236 -17.19 -8.84 37.18
N ASP A 237 -16.44 -7.88 37.70
CA ASP A 237 -15.11 -7.53 37.21
C ASP A 237 -14.09 -8.65 37.43
N VAL A 238 -14.18 -9.32 38.59
CA VAL A 238 -13.34 -10.49 38.92
C VAL A 238 -13.65 -11.64 37.97
N LEU A 239 -14.94 -11.86 37.65
CA LEU A 239 -15.32 -12.88 36.67
C LEU A 239 -14.89 -12.53 35.25
N ARG A 240 -15.07 -11.27 34.82
CA ARG A 240 -14.62 -10.81 33.50
C ARG A 240 -13.12 -11.03 33.32
N PHE A 241 -12.31 -10.64 34.31
CA PHE A 241 -10.87 -10.90 34.32
C PHE A 241 -10.58 -12.40 34.23
N SER A 242 -11.20 -13.20 35.10
CA SER A 242 -10.97 -14.66 35.16
C SER A 242 -11.36 -15.37 33.86
N TRP A 243 -12.49 -15.00 33.27
CA TRP A 243 -12.95 -15.50 31.98
C TRP A 243 -11.98 -15.13 30.86
N LYS A 244 -11.55 -13.87 30.80
CA LYS A 244 -10.58 -13.41 29.80
C LYS A 244 -9.30 -14.24 29.85
N GLN A 245 -8.73 -14.44 31.04
CA GLN A 245 -7.51 -15.26 31.20
C GLN A 245 -7.73 -16.73 30.85
N MET A 246 -8.86 -17.31 31.30
CA MET A 246 -9.17 -18.71 31.01
C MET A 246 -9.37 -18.97 29.51
N PHE A 247 -10.10 -18.09 28.82
CA PHE A 247 -10.33 -18.21 27.39
C PHE A 247 -9.06 -17.93 26.60
N LYS A 248 -8.25 -16.93 26.96
CA LYS A 248 -6.92 -16.70 26.34
C LYS A 248 -6.05 -17.95 26.43
N ALA A 249 -5.91 -18.51 27.63
CA ALA A 249 -5.15 -19.76 27.81
C ALA A 249 -5.68 -20.88 26.92
N ARG A 250 -7.00 -21.06 26.86
CA ARG A 250 -7.64 -22.09 26.04
C ARG A 250 -7.43 -21.89 24.54
N LEU A 251 -7.46 -20.65 24.06
CA LEU A 251 -7.18 -20.32 22.66
C LEU A 251 -5.72 -20.61 22.29
N HIS A 252 -4.78 -20.37 23.21
CA HIS A 252 -3.37 -20.72 23.03
C HIS A 252 -3.11 -22.23 22.97
N PHE A 253 -3.98 -23.08 23.53
CA PHE A 253 -3.88 -24.54 23.46
C PHE A 253 -4.39 -25.11 22.11
N GLY A 254 -3.78 -24.66 21.01
CA GLY A 254 -3.90 -25.27 19.67
C GLY A 254 -4.89 -24.60 18.72
N LEU A 255 -5.91 -23.90 19.23
CA LEU A 255 -6.89 -23.24 18.37
C LEU A 255 -6.28 -22.02 17.64
N ARG A 256 -5.45 -21.23 18.33
CA ARG A 256 -4.71 -20.12 17.70
C ARG A 256 -3.85 -20.62 16.53
N LYS A 257 -3.09 -21.70 16.73
CA LYS A 257 -2.26 -22.31 15.66
C LYS A 257 -3.08 -22.81 14.47
N ARG A 258 -4.26 -23.40 14.73
CA ARG A 258 -5.16 -23.85 13.66
C ARG A 258 -5.70 -22.66 12.86
N LEU A 259 -6.12 -21.60 13.54
CA LEU A 259 -6.55 -20.35 12.89
C LEU A 259 -5.40 -19.70 12.11
N GLU A 260 -4.20 -19.61 12.69
CA GLU A 260 -3.00 -19.09 12.02
C GLU A 260 -2.71 -19.86 10.73
N ALA A 261 -2.79 -21.20 10.76
CA ALA A 261 -2.58 -22.03 9.57
C ALA A 261 -3.64 -21.76 8.50
N GLN A 262 -4.93 -21.71 8.85
CA GLN A 262 -6.01 -21.48 7.89
C GLN A 262 -5.99 -20.07 7.31
N ILE A 263 -5.74 -19.06 8.14
CA ILE A 263 -5.58 -17.68 7.69
C ILE A 263 -4.34 -17.58 6.79
N SER A 264 -3.23 -18.24 7.12
CA SER A 264 -2.04 -18.26 6.27
C SER A 264 -2.33 -18.86 4.89
N GLU A 265 -3.02 -20.01 4.82
CA GLU A 265 -3.39 -20.61 3.53
C GLU A 265 -4.35 -19.73 2.72
N MET A 266 -5.31 -19.08 3.39
CA MET A 266 -6.17 -18.10 2.75
C MET A 266 -5.37 -16.92 2.19
N LEU A 267 -4.46 -16.34 2.99
CA LEU A 267 -3.64 -15.19 2.61
C LEU A 267 -2.71 -15.49 1.44
N LYS A 268 -2.12 -16.69 1.36
CA LYS A 268 -1.29 -17.11 0.22
C LYS A 268 -2.01 -16.94 -1.11
N LYS A 269 -3.30 -17.30 -1.16
CA LYS A 269 -4.12 -17.15 -2.35
C LYS A 269 -4.58 -15.70 -2.53
N THR A 270 -5.09 -15.08 -1.46
CA THR A 270 -5.76 -13.79 -1.53
C THR A 270 -4.81 -12.64 -1.84
N ILE A 271 -3.64 -12.55 -1.18
CA ILE A 271 -2.72 -11.40 -1.35
C ILE A 271 -2.16 -11.34 -2.77
N VAL A 272 -1.72 -12.49 -3.30
CA VAL A 272 -1.10 -12.52 -4.63
C VAL A 272 -2.12 -12.12 -5.70
N ASP A 273 -3.31 -12.69 -5.64
CA ASP A 273 -4.42 -12.34 -6.52
C ASP A 273 -4.85 -10.87 -6.36
N LEU A 274 -4.83 -10.36 -5.13
CA LEU A 274 -5.18 -8.99 -4.79
C LEU A 274 -4.19 -8.01 -5.43
N CYS A 275 -2.88 -8.24 -5.22
CA CYS A 275 -1.83 -7.40 -5.79
C CYS A 275 -1.90 -7.39 -7.32
N ARG A 276 -2.07 -8.57 -7.94
CA ARG A 276 -2.10 -8.68 -9.40
C ARG A 276 -3.29 -7.96 -10.00
N ASN A 277 -4.50 -8.21 -9.50
CA ASN A 277 -5.67 -7.58 -10.10
C ASN A 277 -5.69 -6.07 -9.85
N ALA A 278 -5.20 -5.62 -8.69
CA ALA A 278 -5.11 -4.19 -8.43
C ALA A 278 -4.25 -3.49 -9.50
N LEU A 279 -3.21 -4.17 -9.99
CA LEU A 279 -2.34 -3.68 -11.06
C LEU A 279 -2.89 -3.86 -12.47
N VAL A 280 -3.71 -4.89 -12.72
CA VAL A 280 -4.21 -5.24 -14.07
C VAL A 280 -5.58 -4.64 -14.37
N HIS A 281 -6.43 -4.49 -13.36
CA HIS A 281 -7.76 -3.92 -13.50
C HIS A 281 -7.75 -2.41 -13.26
N HIS A 282 -8.90 -1.79 -13.51
CA HIS A 282 -9.11 -0.35 -13.40
C HIS A 282 -8.17 0.44 -14.32
N ASN A 283 -8.08 1.75 -14.12
CA ASN A 283 -7.09 2.58 -14.79
C ASN A 283 -5.70 2.47 -14.16
N THR A 284 -5.45 1.49 -13.27
CA THR A 284 -4.19 1.38 -12.51
C THR A 284 -2.95 1.27 -13.41
N PRO A 285 -2.88 0.46 -14.49
CA PRO A 285 -1.70 0.43 -15.35
C PRO A 285 -1.35 1.82 -15.90
N VAL A 286 -2.35 2.54 -16.39
CA VAL A 286 -2.19 3.88 -16.98
C VAL A 286 -1.77 4.89 -15.91
N LEU A 287 -2.40 4.83 -14.72
CA LEU A 287 -2.09 5.71 -13.61
C LEU A 287 -0.69 5.46 -13.03
N VAL A 288 -0.28 4.19 -12.90
CA VAL A 288 1.05 3.78 -12.46
C VAL A 288 2.10 4.23 -13.48
N ASP A 289 1.81 4.10 -14.78
CA ASP A 289 2.75 4.54 -15.80
C ASP A 289 2.92 6.07 -15.82
N GLY A 290 1.81 6.81 -15.66
CA GLY A 290 1.81 8.26 -15.49
C GLY A 290 2.38 8.76 -14.17
N HIS A 291 2.85 7.88 -13.27
CA HIS A 291 3.39 8.24 -11.97
C HIS A 291 4.91 8.14 -11.93
N LEU A 292 5.57 9.20 -11.45
CA LEU A 292 7.03 9.30 -11.47
C LEU A 292 7.71 8.63 -10.27
N TRP A 293 7.11 8.74 -9.08
CA TRP A 293 7.78 8.40 -7.81
C TRP A 293 7.24 7.12 -7.18
N LEU A 294 8.14 6.16 -6.98
CA LEU A 294 7.80 4.83 -6.45
C LEU A 294 7.13 4.93 -5.07
N ASN A 295 7.68 5.76 -4.18
CA ASN A 295 7.17 5.93 -2.82
C ASN A 295 5.81 6.65 -2.72
N ARG A 296 5.30 7.19 -3.83
CA ARG A 296 3.99 7.87 -3.90
C ARG A 296 2.94 7.04 -4.65
N LEU A 297 3.29 5.84 -5.12
CA LEU A 297 2.35 4.89 -5.73
C LEU A 297 1.22 4.48 -4.79
N SER A 298 1.39 4.59 -3.47
CA SER A 298 0.34 4.30 -2.49
C SER A 298 -0.95 5.09 -2.75
N VAL A 299 -0.86 6.30 -3.32
CA VAL A 299 -2.03 7.11 -3.69
C VAL A 299 -2.89 6.41 -4.75
N ILE A 300 -2.26 5.66 -5.66
CA ILE A 300 -2.94 4.93 -6.74
C ILE A 300 -3.32 3.52 -6.26
N LEU A 301 -2.39 2.83 -5.60
CA LEU A 301 -2.53 1.43 -5.25
C LEU A 301 -3.54 1.21 -4.11
N VAL A 302 -3.60 2.10 -3.10
CA VAL A 302 -4.53 1.93 -1.97
C VAL A 302 -6.00 1.87 -2.44
N PRO A 303 -6.49 2.79 -3.28
CA PRO A 303 -7.81 2.68 -3.90
C PRO A 303 -8.04 1.36 -4.65
N ALA A 304 -7.13 0.99 -5.57
CA ALA A 304 -7.29 -0.19 -6.41
C ALA A 304 -7.31 -1.49 -5.59
N ILE A 305 -6.39 -1.62 -4.63
CA ILE A 305 -6.32 -2.76 -3.71
C ILE A 305 -7.58 -2.80 -2.85
N ARG A 306 -8.06 -1.68 -2.32
CA ARG A 306 -9.29 -1.66 -1.53
C ARG A 306 -10.48 -2.17 -2.33
N THR A 307 -10.61 -1.74 -3.58
CA THR A 307 -11.67 -2.19 -4.49
C THR A 307 -11.62 -3.70 -4.72
N GLU A 308 -10.44 -4.23 -5.07
CA GLU A 308 -10.25 -5.67 -5.30
C GLU A 308 -10.44 -6.49 -4.01
N MET A 309 -10.07 -5.93 -2.86
CA MET A 309 -10.21 -6.60 -1.58
C MET A 309 -11.67 -6.75 -1.18
N ILE A 310 -12.50 -5.70 -1.34
CA ILE A 310 -13.94 -5.83 -1.11
C ILE A 310 -14.49 -6.92 -2.04
N HIS A 311 -14.11 -6.93 -3.32
CA HIS A 311 -14.56 -7.94 -4.28
C HIS A 311 -14.16 -9.37 -3.89
N ARG A 312 -13.03 -9.58 -3.22
CA ARG A 312 -12.51 -10.93 -2.94
C ARG A 312 -12.71 -11.41 -1.51
N GLU A 313 -12.87 -10.49 -0.56
CA GLU A 313 -13.07 -10.84 0.84
C GLU A 313 -14.44 -11.43 1.15
N LYS A 314 -15.38 -11.43 0.17
CA LYS A 314 -16.78 -11.94 0.18
C LYS A 314 -17.12 -12.89 1.31
N GLY A 315 -16.31 -13.92 1.53
CA GLY A 315 -16.37 -14.73 2.74
C GLY A 315 -15.03 -15.38 3.09
N ALA A 316 -13.89 -14.89 2.61
CA ALA A 316 -12.60 -15.58 2.76
C ALA A 316 -12.13 -15.62 4.22
N ILE A 317 -12.13 -14.46 4.89
CA ILE A 317 -11.82 -14.34 6.32
C ILE A 317 -12.87 -15.11 7.13
N PHE A 318 -14.15 -14.93 6.82
CA PHE A 318 -15.24 -15.59 7.52
C PHE A 318 -15.19 -17.12 7.38
N SER A 319 -14.86 -17.63 6.19
CA SER A 319 -14.69 -19.06 5.90
C SER A 319 -13.46 -19.63 6.59
N ALA A 320 -12.36 -18.88 6.68
CA ALA A 320 -11.19 -19.29 7.44
C ALA A 320 -11.50 -19.40 8.94
N ILE A 321 -12.22 -18.41 9.51
CA ILE A 321 -12.69 -18.45 10.89
C ILE A 321 -13.62 -19.66 11.12
N SER A 322 -14.59 -19.84 10.22
CA SER A 322 -15.58 -20.91 10.31
C SER A 322 -14.97 -22.30 10.11
N GLY A 323 -13.98 -22.49 9.24
CA GLY A 323 -13.25 -23.75 9.12
C GLY A 323 -12.36 -24.04 10.35
N GLY A 324 -11.99 -23.01 11.11
CA GLY A 324 -11.16 -23.17 12.32
C GLY A 324 -11.96 -23.58 13.54
N LEU A 325 -13.19 -23.06 13.63
CA LEU A 325 -14.05 -23.14 14.82
C LEU A 325 -15.34 -23.96 14.59
N GLY A 326 -15.78 -24.10 13.34
CA GLY A 326 -17.08 -24.60 12.91
C GLY A 326 -17.13 -26.07 12.44
N ASP A 327 -15.99 -26.73 12.23
CA ASP A 327 -15.94 -28.09 11.65
C ASP A 327 -16.15 -29.24 12.66
N ILE A 328 -16.52 -28.93 13.91
CA ILE A 328 -16.77 -29.96 14.94
C ILE A 328 -18.23 -30.40 14.84
N ASP A 329 -18.47 -31.70 14.64
CA ASP A 329 -19.82 -32.27 14.63
C ASP A 329 -20.49 -32.06 16.00
N PRO A 330 -21.66 -31.40 16.07
CA PRO A 330 -22.41 -31.22 17.32
C PRO A 330 -22.66 -32.52 18.09
N SER A 331 -22.77 -33.66 17.40
CA SER A 331 -22.95 -34.97 18.03
C SER A 331 -21.75 -35.39 18.92
N GLU A 332 -20.55 -34.88 18.62
CA GLU A 332 -19.36 -35.11 19.45
C GLU A 332 -19.47 -34.41 20.81
N PHE A 333 -20.10 -33.23 20.85
CA PHE A 333 -20.35 -32.54 22.12
C PHE A 333 -21.32 -33.33 23.00
N ALA A 334 -22.39 -33.88 22.42
CA ALA A 334 -23.35 -34.72 23.15
C ALA A 334 -22.70 -36.02 23.67
N LYS A 335 -21.88 -36.69 22.83
CA LYS A 335 -21.11 -37.87 23.24
C LYS A 335 -20.21 -37.59 24.43
N GLY A 336 -19.50 -36.46 24.44
CA GLY A 336 -18.64 -36.05 25.56
C GLY A 336 -19.37 -35.74 26.87
N VAL A 337 -20.70 -35.58 26.85
CA VAL A 337 -21.54 -35.45 28.06
C VAL A 337 -22.00 -36.81 28.57
N VAL A 338 -22.36 -37.70 27.64
CA VAL A 338 -22.82 -39.06 27.95
C VAL A 338 -21.68 -39.90 28.51
N ASP A 339 -20.51 -39.80 27.88
CA ASP A 339 -19.26 -40.47 28.23
C ASP A 339 -18.11 -39.44 28.43
N PRO A 340 -18.00 -38.84 29.62
CA PRO A 340 -17.08 -37.74 29.87
C PRO A 340 -15.63 -38.23 29.96
N SER A 341 -14.74 -37.53 29.25
CA SER A 341 -13.29 -37.73 29.37
C SER A 341 -12.81 -37.48 30.80
N LEU A 342 -11.62 -37.99 31.15
CA LEU A 342 -10.97 -37.79 32.45
C LEU A 342 -10.95 -36.33 32.92
N LYS A 343 -10.89 -35.36 31.99
CA LYS A 343 -10.94 -33.92 32.26
C LYS A 343 -12.28 -33.44 32.83
N PHE A 344 -13.39 -34.09 32.46
CA PHE A 344 -14.74 -33.75 32.90
C PHE A 344 -15.32 -34.74 33.92
N ALA A 345 -14.69 -35.90 34.11
CA ALA A 345 -15.08 -36.88 35.12
C ALA A 345 -15.18 -36.26 36.53
N PHE A 346 -14.28 -35.33 36.88
CA PHE A 346 -14.25 -34.64 38.18
C PHE A 346 -15.25 -33.47 38.29
N LEU A 347 -15.65 -32.86 37.17
CA LEU A 347 -16.61 -31.72 37.16
C LEU A 347 -18.07 -32.19 37.06
N GLY A 348 -18.26 -33.46 36.67
CA GLY A 348 -19.56 -34.11 36.55
C GLY A 348 -20.33 -33.75 35.29
N LYS A 349 -21.34 -34.58 34.95
CA LYS A 349 -22.16 -34.46 33.74
C LYS A 349 -22.86 -33.10 33.60
N ARG A 350 -23.10 -32.39 34.70
CA ARG A 350 -23.73 -31.05 34.67
C ARG A 350 -22.84 -29.98 34.07
N ALA A 351 -21.57 -29.97 34.45
CA ALA A 351 -20.59 -29.05 33.90
C ALA A 351 -20.26 -29.42 32.45
N ALA A 352 -20.18 -30.72 32.15
CA ALA A 352 -19.99 -31.22 30.78
C ALA A 352 -21.13 -30.77 29.85
N GLN A 353 -22.41 -30.93 30.24
CA GLN A 353 -23.56 -30.48 29.44
C GLN A 353 -23.54 -28.97 29.22
N PHE A 354 -23.24 -28.18 30.26
CA PHE A 354 -23.18 -26.73 30.13
C PHE A 354 -22.08 -26.32 29.15
N HIS A 355 -20.90 -26.93 29.23
CA HIS A 355 -19.78 -26.68 28.31
C HIS A 355 -20.12 -27.11 26.87
N ALA A 356 -20.76 -28.26 26.69
CA ALA A 356 -21.21 -28.77 25.40
C ALA A 356 -22.22 -27.83 24.72
N VAL A 357 -23.21 -27.33 25.48
CA VAL A 357 -24.21 -26.38 24.98
C VAL A 357 -23.54 -25.12 24.42
N TRP A 358 -22.62 -24.48 25.15
CA TRP A 358 -21.99 -23.25 24.66
C TRP A 358 -21.05 -23.47 23.48
N ASN A 359 -20.35 -24.61 23.39
CA ASN A 359 -19.57 -24.89 22.17
C ASN A 359 -20.48 -25.17 20.97
N ALA A 360 -21.58 -25.90 21.17
CA ALA A 360 -22.56 -26.15 20.11
C ALA A 360 -23.25 -24.84 19.68
N SER A 361 -23.55 -23.93 20.60
CA SER A 361 -24.03 -22.59 20.30
C SER A 361 -23.05 -21.82 19.42
N LEU A 362 -21.77 -21.77 19.80
CA LEU A 362 -20.75 -21.09 18.98
C LEU A 362 -20.62 -21.72 17.59
N ASN A 363 -20.62 -23.05 17.52
CA ASN A 363 -20.54 -23.78 16.27
C ASN A 363 -21.73 -23.50 15.35
N GLY A 364 -22.96 -23.61 15.90
CA GLY A 364 -24.19 -23.31 15.20
C GLY A 364 -24.28 -21.84 14.76
N ALA A 365 -23.79 -20.91 15.58
CA ALA A 365 -23.72 -19.49 15.25
C ALA A 365 -22.85 -19.26 14.02
N LEU A 366 -21.62 -19.78 14.04
CA LEU A 366 -20.65 -19.60 12.96
C LEU A 366 -21.12 -20.26 11.66
N LYS A 367 -21.72 -21.44 11.76
CA LYS A 367 -22.28 -22.14 10.59
C LYS A 367 -23.43 -21.35 9.96
N ALA A 368 -24.40 -20.91 10.76
CA ALA A 368 -25.54 -20.14 10.26
C ALA A 368 -25.12 -18.79 9.66
N ALA A 369 -24.16 -18.11 10.30
CA ALA A 369 -23.59 -16.88 9.77
C ALA A 369 -22.85 -17.11 8.44
N LYS A 370 -22.11 -18.22 8.30
CA LYS A 370 -21.43 -18.57 7.05
C LYS A 370 -22.42 -18.71 5.89
N ASP A 371 -23.53 -19.42 6.13
CA ASP A 371 -24.54 -19.65 5.10
C ASP A 371 -25.15 -18.33 4.58
N VAL A 372 -25.23 -17.28 5.40
CA VAL A 372 -25.69 -15.95 4.99
C VAL A 372 -24.63 -15.15 4.23
N VAL A 373 -23.37 -15.25 4.65
CA VAL A 373 -22.26 -14.58 3.93
C VAL A 373 -22.15 -15.10 2.50
N ASP A 374 -22.48 -16.38 2.28
CA ASP A 374 -22.46 -17.02 0.95
C ASP A 374 -23.68 -16.67 0.07
N CYS A 375 -24.66 -15.88 0.54
CA CYS A 375 -25.89 -15.54 -0.19
C CYS A 375 -25.72 -14.42 -1.26
N THR A 376 -26.56 -14.47 -2.30
CA THR A 376 -26.47 -13.64 -3.53
C THR A 376 -26.79 -12.15 -3.39
N GLU A 377 -27.42 -11.71 -2.30
CA GLU A 377 -27.77 -10.28 -2.08
C GLU A 377 -26.54 -9.35 -2.10
N TRP A 378 -25.37 -9.92 -1.81
CA TRP A 378 -24.08 -9.24 -1.85
C TRP A 378 -23.71 -8.70 -3.24
N VAL A 379 -24.12 -9.40 -4.32
CA VAL A 379 -23.80 -9.02 -5.71
C VAL A 379 -24.49 -7.73 -6.13
N ASP A 380 -25.72 -7.51 -5.70
CA ASP A 380 -26.50 -6.34 -6.10
C ASP A 380 -26.16 -5.09 -5.28
N TRP A 381 -25.64 -5.26 -4.06
CA TRP A 381 -25.00 -4.17 -3.33
C TRP A 381 -23.69 -3.74 -4.01
N TRP A 382 -22.86 -4.71 -4.42
CA TRP A 382 -21.60 -4.43 -5.12
C TRP A 382 -21.80 -3.69 -6.44
N LYS A 383 -22.77 -4.10 -7.27
CA LYS A 383 -23.07 -3.41 -8.54
C LYS A 383 -23.39 -1.93 -8.34
N ARG A 384 -24.13 -1.59 -7.27
CA ARG A 384 -24.46 -0.19 -6.93
C ARG A 384 -23.21 0.57 -6.52
N TRP A 385 -22.38 -0.01 -5.66
CA TRP A 385 -21.12 0.61 -5.23
C TRP A 385 -20.13 0.81 -6.38
N HIS A 386 -20.02 -0.17 -7.28
CA HIS A 386 -19.13 -0.07 -8.43
C HIS A 386 -19.52 1.08 -9.36
N HIS A 387 -20.84 1.33 -9.50
CA HIS A 387 -21.34 2.47 -10.27
C HIS A 387 -20.92 3.81 -9.64
N ASP A 388 -21.10 3.95 -8.32
CA ASP A 388 -20.68 5.15 -7.58
C ASP A 388 -19.15 5.39 -7.70
N PHE A 389 -18.36 4.32 -7.75
CA PHE A 389 -16.90 4.38 -7.91
C PHE A 389 -16.49 4.81 -9.32
N GLU A 390 -17.09 4.21 -10.36
CA GLU A 390 -16.84 4.62 -11.75
C GLU A 390 -17.18 6.10 -11.98
N ASP A 391 -18.24 6.60 -11.34
CA ASP A 391 -18.64 8.00 -11.44
C ASP A 391 -17.64 8.95 -10.75
N LEU A 392 -16.94 8.49 -9.71
CA LEU A 392 -15.84 9.24 -9.08
C LEU A 392 -14.58 9.25 -9.96
N GLU A 393 -14.27 8.14 -10.64
CA GLU A 393 -13.11 8.04 -11.53
C GLU A 393 -13.27 8.84 -12.83
N LYS A 394 -14.50 9.03 -13.31
CA LYS A 394 -14.81 9.73 -14.57
C LYS A 394 -14.89 11.26 -14.43
N GLN A 395 -14.50 11.84 -13.29
CA GLN A 395 -14.58 13.28 -13.07
C GLN A 395 -13.46 14.02 -13.84
N PRO A 396 -13.77 14.73 -14.94
CA PRO A 396 -12.76 15.28 -15.84
C PRO A 396 -11.98 16.47 -15.25
N ASP A 397 -12.53 17.10 -14.21
CA ASP A 397 -12.02 18.36 -13.65
C ASP A 397 -11.08 18.18 -12.45
N LYS A 398 -10.89 16.95 -11.96
CA LYS A 398 -10.08 16.65 -10.77
C LYS A 398 -8.71 16.10 -11.12
N SER A 399 -7.71 16.44 -10.31
CA SER A 399 -6.40 15.81 -10.44
C SER A 399 -6.48 14.32 -10.06
N PRO A 400 -5.57 13.46 -10.58
CA PRO A 400 -5.50 12.06 -10.17
C PRO A 400 -5.40 11.87 -8.65
N GLU A 401 -4.70 12.76 -7.95
CA GLU A 401 -4.56 12.74 -6.49
C GLU A 401 -5.85 13.12 -5.77
N GLU A 402 -6.64 14.05 -6.32
CA GLU A 402 -7.95 14.42 -5.78
C GLU A 402 -8.96 13.29 -5.97
N ILE A 403 -8.98 12.68 -7.17
CA ILE A 403 -9.78 11.48 -7.45
C ILE A 403 -9.39 10.37 -6.47
N ALA A 404 -8.09 10.07 -6.33
CA ALA A 404 -7.61 9.05 -5.41
C ALA A 404 -8.01 9.32 -3.95
N ARG A 405 -7.98 10.58 -3.50
CA ARG A 405 -8.38 10.97 -2.14
C ARG A 405 -9.88 10.78 -1.92
N ASP A 406 -10.70 11.24 -2.86
CA ASP A 406 -12.15 11.12 -2.78
C ASP A 406 -12.59 9.66 -2.85
N VAL A 407 -11.97 8.89 -3.74
CA VAL A 407 -12.14 7.44 -3.82
C VAL A 407 -11.71 6.77 -2.51
N ALA A 408 -10.59 7.18 -1.91
CA ALA A 408 -10.14 6.61 -0.65
C ALA A 408 -11.11 6.90 0.50
N GLU A 409 -11.64 8.12 0.59
CA GLU A 409 -12.60 8.52 1.62
C GLU A 409 -13.98 7.87 1.41
N HIS A 410 -14.48 7.87 0.19
CA HIS A 410 -15.71 7.17 -0.18
C HIS A 410 -15.58 5.68 0.10
N GLY A 411 -14.45 5.07 -0.30
CA GLY A 411 -14.11 3.68 -0.03
C GLY A 411 -14.15 3.35 1.46
N ARG A 412 -13.52 4.16 2.33
CA ARG A 412 -13.57 3.96 3.79
C ARG A 412 -15.00 3.94 4.34
N LYS A 413 -15.82 4.91 3.96
CA LYS A 413 -17.22 5.00 4.44
C LYS A 413 -18.07 3.83 3.95
N CYS A 414 -17.92 3.45 2.70
CA CYS A 414 -18.65 2.33 2.11
C CYS A 414 -18.21 0.99 2.70
N VAL A 415 -16.90 0.78 2.93
CA VAL A 415 -16.35 -0.41 3.59
C VAL A 415 -16.88 -0.54 5.01
N ARG A 416 -16.91 0.55 5.79
CA ARG A 416 -17.47 0.50 7.14
C ARG A 416 -18.95 0.09 7.12
N LYS A 417 -19.76 0.79 6.30
CA LYS A 417 -21.19 0.50 6.15
C LYS A 417 -21.43 -0.93 5.64
N HIS A 418 -20.52 -1.44 4.83
CA HIS A 418 -20.52 -2.81 4.36
C HIS A 418 -20.37 -3.80 5.51
N TYR A 419 -19.31 -3.68 6.33
CA TYR A 419 -19.11 -4.58 7.47
C TYR A 419 -20.21 -4.48 8.50
N GLU A 420 -20.75 -3.28 8.71
CA GLU A 420 -21.95 -3.08 9.51
C GLU A 420 -23.14 -3.89 9.00
N THR A 421 -23.42 -3.84 7.70
CA THR A 421 -24.52 -4.58 7.07
C THR A 421 -24.32 -6.09 7.17
N VAL A 422 -23.10 -6.56 6.85
CA VAL A 422 -22.75 -7.99 6.95
C VAL A 422 -22.86 -8.47 8.40
N PHE A 423 -22.40 -7.68 9.36
CA PHE A 423 -22.54 -7.99 10.77
C PHE A 423 -24.03 -8.10 11.18
N ASP A 424 -24.85 -7.12 10.83
CA ASP A 424 -26.26 -7.08 11.20
C ASP A 424 -27.04 -8.28 10.58
N MET A 425 -26.72 -8.63 9.33
CA MET A 425 -27.29 -9.80 8.64
C MET A 425 -26.88 -11.11 9.31
N THR A 426 -25.59 -11.26 9.62
CA THR A 426 -25.05 -12.49 10.22
C THR A 426 -25.43 -12.64 11.70
N TRP A 427 -25.62 -11.55 12.44
CA TRP A 427 -25.92 -11.57 13.87
C TRP A 427 -27.23 -12.29 14.20
N ASN A 428 -28.29 -11.99 13.45
CA ASN A 428 -29.61 -12.56 13.71
C ASN A 428 -29.64 -14.07 13.40
N VAL A 429 -29.05 -14.49 12.28
CA VAL A 429 -28.95 -15.91 11.96
C VAL A 429 -27.99 -16.65 12.88
N ALA A 430 -26.92 -15.99 13.33
CA ALA A 430 -26.00 -16.54 14.31
C ALA A 430 -26.70 -16.79 15.65
N ARG A 431 -27.54 -15.84 16.11
CA ARG A 431 -28.38 -16.01 17.30
C ARG A 431 -29.27 -17.24 17.19
N ASP A 432 -29.95 -17.40 16.06
CA ASP A 432 -30.92 -18.48 15.86
C ASP A 432 -30.21 -19.83 15.71
N GLY A 433 -29.14 -19.89 14.91
CA GLY A 433 -28.31 -21.09 14.76
C GLY A 433 -27.65 -21.52 16.07
N ALA A 434 -27.23 -20.56 16.90
CA ALA A 434 -26.71 -20.80 18.24
C ALA A 434 -27.77 -21.39 19.16
N LEU A 435 -28.98 -20.85 19.15
CA LEU A 435 -30.09 -21.30 19.98
C LEU A 435 -30.54 -22.72 19.62
N GLU A 436 -30.71 -22.99 18.34
CA GLU A 436 -31.16 -24.31 17.87
C GLU A 436 -30.12 -25.39 18.16
N SER A 437 -28.83 -25.09 17.96
CA SER A 437 -27.74 -26.00 18.33
C SER A 437 -27.67 -26.21 19.85
N ALA A 438 -27.91 -25.16 20.65
CA ALA A 438 -27.96 -25.24 22.10
C ALA A 438 -29.08 -26.20 22.59
N LYS A 439 -30.29 -26.00 22.06
CA LYS A 439 -31.48 -26.80 22.39
C LYS A 439 -31.30 -28.25 21.98
N ALA A 440 -30.68 -28.52 20.83
CA ALA A 440 -30.38 -29.88 20.36
C ALA A 440 -29.54 -30.64 21.39
N ILE A 441 -28.44 -30.04 21.87
CA ILE A 441 -27.60 -30.67 22.91
C ILE A 441 -28.39 -30.91 24.20
N VAL A 442 -29.20 -29.95 24.66
CA VAL A 442 -30.01 -30.13 25.88
C VAL A 442 -30.97 -31.30 25.72
N LYS A 443 -31.68 -31.40 24.59
CA LYS A 443 -32.62 -32.48 24.27
C LYS A 443 -31.94 -33.84 24.23
N GLU A 444 -30.82 -33.94 23.50
CA GLU A 444 -30.07 -35.21 23.35
C GLU A 444 -29.50 -35.72 24.66
N THR A 445 -29.04 -34.82 25.52
CA THR A 445 -28.40 -35.19 26.79
C THR A 445 -29.40 -35.35 27.94
N GLN A 446 -30.65 -34.88 27.81
CA GLN A 446 -31.68 -34.86 28.85
C GLN A 446 -31.93 -36.25 29.49
N GLY A 447 -31.91 -37.31 28.69
CA GLY A 447 -32.11 -38.69 29.14
C GLY A 447 -31.07 -39.16 30.17
N SER A 448 -29.85 -38.63 30.09
CA SER A 448 -28.70 -39.02 30.92
C SER A 448 -28.54 -38.21 32.21
N MET A 449 -29.38 -37.19 32.43
CA MET A 449 -29.21 -36.21 33.50
C MET A 449 -30.01 -36.55 34.77
N LYS A 450 -29.36 -36.37 35.93
CA LYS A 450 -30.02 -36.41 37.26
C LYS A 450 -30.64 -35.04 37.59
N HIS A 451 -31.79 -35.02 38.26
CA HIS A 451 -32.58 -33.83 38.60
C HIS A 451 -33.09 -33.06 37.37
N LYS A 452 -33.84 -33.77 36.51
CA LYS A 452 -34.35 -33.28 35.23
C LYS A 452 -35.14 -31.99 35.38
N GLU A 453 -36.14 -31.97 36.24
CA GLU A 453 -37.02 -30.80 36.41
C GLU A 453 -36.27 -29.50 36.78
N ALA A 454 -35.28 -29.57 37.69
CA ALA A 454 -34.51 -28.39 38.07
C ALA A 454 -33.59 -27.89 36.94
N ARG A 455 -33.12 -28.80 36.07
CA ARG A 455 -32.32 -28.46 34.89
C ARG A 455 -33.19 -27.94 33.76
N ASP A 456 -34.36 -28.52 33.55
CA ASP A 456 -35.31 -28.07 32.54
C ASP A 456 -35.79 -26.64 32.88
N ARG A 457 -36.11 -26.36 34.15
CA ARG A 457 -36.38 -24.99 34.61
C ARG A 457 -35.22 -24.04 34.32
N MET A 458 -33.99 -24.41 34.67
CA MET A 458 -32.80 -23.59 34.38
C MET A 458 -32.67 -23.28 32.89
N TRP A 459 -32.83 -24.28 32.02
CA TRP A 459 -32.74 -24.05 30.58
C TRP A 459 -33.90 -23.21 30.05
N CYS A 460 -35.14 -23.40 30.54
CA CYS A 460 -36.27 -22.54 30.20
C CYS A 460 -36.00 -21.07 30.53
N GLU A 461 -35.44 -20.78 31.71
CA GLU A 461 -35.04 -19.40 32.08
C GLU A 461 -33.95 -18.86 31.15
N ILE A 462 -32.97 -19.68 30.78
CA ILE A 462 -31.90 -19.30 29.84
C ILE A 462 -32.47 -18.97 28.45
N TRP A 463 -33.41 -19.78 27.95
CA TRP A 463 -34.06 -19.55 26.66
C TRP A 463 -34.96 -18.31 26.70
N ALA A 464 -35.62 -18.04 27.81
CA ALA A 464 -36.50 -16.88 27.97
C ALA A 464 -35.74 -15.54 27.88
N ILE A 465 -34.45 -15.51 28.26
CA ILE A 465 -33.62 -14.30 28.18
C ILE A 465 -32.70 -14.26 26.96
N TRP A 466 -32.78 -15.24 26.06
CA TRP A 466 -31.84 -15.40 24.95
C TRP A 466 -31.88 -14.20 23.98
N ASP A 467 -33.08 -13.81 23.55
CA ASP A 467 -33.24 -12.70 22.61
C ASP A 467 -32.80 -11.37 23.22
N ASP A 468 -33.19 -11.11 24.47
CA ASP A 468 -32.78 -9.92 25.22
C ASP A 468 -31.26 -9.85 25.40
N LEU A 469 -30.59 -10.99 25.62
CA LEU A 469 -29.14 -11.06 25.72
C LEU A 469 -28.47 -10.64 24.43
N TRP A 470 -28.89 -11.20 23.30
CA TRP A 470 -28.28 -10.88 22.01
C TRP A 470 -28.59 -9.44 21.60
N ALA A 471 -29.79 -8.93 21.91
CA ALA A 471 -30.16 -7.54 21.65
C ALA A 471 -29.31 -6.54 22.45
N GLU A 472 -28.99 -6.83 23.71
CA GLU A 472 -28.18 -5.93 24.56
C GLU A 472 -26.68 -5.97 24.18
N VAL A 473 -26.17 -7.12 23.72
CA VAL A 473 -24.77 -7.27 23.28
C VAL A 473 -24.55 -6.67 21.89
N HIS A 474 -25.58 -6.66 21.03
CA HIS A 474 -25.48 -6.32 19.62
C HIS A 474 -24.74 -5.00 19.31
N PRO A 475 -25.09 -3.84 19.91
CA PRO A 475 -24.49 -2.57 19.50
C PRO A 475 -22.97 -2.53 19.77
N GLY A 476 -22.55 -3.01 20.94
CA GLY A 476 -21.14 -3.07 21.31
C GLY A 476 -20.37 -4.11 20.51
N ALA A 477 -21.00 -5.25 20.18
CA ALA A 477 -20.38 -6.26 19.35
C ALA A 477 -20.17 -5.77 17.91
N ARG A 478 -21.18 -5.11 17.34
CA ARG A 478 -21.16 -4.53 15.99
C ARG A 478 -20.01 -3.55 15.82
N GLU A 479 -19.89 -2.56 16.71
CA GLU A 479 -18.84 -1.54 16.65
C GLU A 479 -17.44 -2.17 16.68
N LYS A 480 -17.20 -3.06 17.65
CA LYS A 480 -15.90 -3.74 17.82
C LYS A 480 -15.52 -4.63 16.64
N ALA A 481 -16.46 -5.40 16.10
CA ALA A 481 -16.19 -6.24 14.92
C ALA A 481 -15.88 -5.39 13.69
N VAL A 482 -16.66 -4.33 13.46
CA VAL A 482 -16.47 -3.44 12.31
C VAL A 482 -15.11 -2.75 12.39
N ASP A 483 -14.73 -2.24 13.56
CA ASP A 483 -13.44 -1.57 13.77
C ASP A 483 -12.26 -2.53 13.59
N ALA A 484 -12.39 -3.78 14.03
CA ALA A 484 -11.33 -4.75 13.87
C ALA A 484 -11.21 -5.25 12.43
N MET A 485 -12.33 -5.43 11.72
CA MET A 485 -12.31 -5.70 10.28
C MET A 485 -11.64 -4.55 9.52
N ASP A 486 -11.94 -3.29 9.86
CA ASP A 486 -11.26 -2.13 9.26
C ASP A 486 -9.73 -2.16 9.49
N ARG A 487 -9.28 -2.52 10.71
CA ARG A 487 -7.85 -2.72 11.00
C ARG A 487 -7.21 -3.85 10.20
N ILE A 488 -7.88 -5.00 10.09
CA ILE A 488 -7.43 -6.16 9.29
C ILE A 488 -7.24 -5.76 7.83
N VAL A 489 -8.28 -5.16 7.25
CA VAL A 489 -8.36 -4.66 5.87
C VAL A 489 -7.24 -3.65 5.62
N GLN A 490 -7.09 -2.65 6.50
CA GLN A 490 -6.06 -1.64 6.31
C GLN A 490 -4.66 -2.24 6.41
N LYS A 491 -4.44 -3.23 7.28
CA LYS A 491 -3.16 -3.94 7.36
C LYS A 491 -2.87 -4.73 6.08
N MET A 492 -3.87 -5.44 5.54
CA MET A 492 -3.77 -6.17 4.28
C MET A 492 -3.47 -5.24 3.10
N ILE A 493 -4.15 -4.08 3.03
CA ILE A 493 -3.88 -3.05 2.02
C ILE A 493 -2.43 -2.58 2.11
N ASN A 494 -1.98 -2.17 3.30
CA ASN A 494 -0.63 -1.64 3.48
C ASN A 494 0.43 -2.68 3.08
N THR A 495 0.27 -3.93 3.52
CA THR A 495 1.18 -5.02 3.13
C THR A 495 1.16 -5.27 1.62
N SER A 496 0.00 -5.19 0.97
CA SER A 496 -0.10 -5.36 -0.49
C SER A 496 0.57 -4.21 -1.25
N VAL A 497 0.40 -2.96 -0.79
CA VAL A 497 1.10 -1.79 -1.34
C VAL A 497 2.60 -1.93 -1.18
N GLU A 498 3.08 -2.32 0.00
CA GLU A 498 4.50 -2.55 0.27
C GLU A 498 5.06 -3.63 -0.68
N LEU A 499 4.36 -4.75 -0.84
CA LEU A 499 4.77 -5.82 -1.75
C LEU A 499 4.91 -5.35 -3.19
N ILE A 500 3.89 -4.65 -3.72
CA ILE A 500 3.91 -4.12 -5.09
C ILE A 500 5.03 -3.10 -5.24
N THR A 501 5.16 -2.16 -4.30
CA THR A 501 6.14 -1.08 -4.36
C THR A 501 7.57 -1.63 -4.33
N SER A 502 7.85 -2.61 -3.46
CA SER A 502 9.15 -3.28 -3.38
C SER A 502 9.45 -4.12 -4.61
N GLU A 503 8.44 -4.70 -5.26
CA GLU A 503 8.64 -5.47 -6.49
C GLU A 503 8.89 -4.56 -7.69
N LEU A 504 8.12 -3.48 -7.85
CA LEU A 504 8.37 -2.42 -8.84
C LEU A 504 9.71 -1.71 -8.63
N GLY A 505 10.26 -1.79 -7.42
CA GLY A 505 11.58 -1.30 -7.05
C GLY A 505 12.71 -2.32 -7.24
N ASP A 506 12.47 -3.61 -7.49
CA ASP A 506 13.52 -4.64 -7.41
C ASP A 506 14.60 -4.52 -8.51
N SER A 507 15.87 -4.61 -8.10
CA SER A 507 17.07 -4.51 -8.95
C SER A 507 17.43 -5.78 -9.70
N LYS A 508 16.81 -6.92 -9.37
CA LYS A 508 17.24 -8.21 -9.92
C LYS A 508 16.96 -8.38 -11.41
N VAL A 509 16.07 -7.57 -11.99
CA VAL A 509 15.62 -7.72 -13.38
C VAL A 509 15.76 -6.42 -14.19
N HIS A 510 15.58 -5.24 -13.58
CA HIS A 510 15.66 -3.95 -14.26
C HIS A 510 16.55 -2.97 -13.51
N PHE A 511 17.72 -2.66 -14.09
CA PHE A 511 18.63 -1.66 -13.57
C PHE A 511 19.21 -0.82 -14.71
N VAL A 512 19.56 0.42 -14.39
CA VAL A 512 20.38 1.29 -15.23
C VAL A 512 21.78 1.31 -14.64
N LEU A 513 22.79 1.20 -15.50
CA LEU A 513 24.16 1.41 -15.07
C LEU A 513 24.33 2.91 -14.83
N ALA A 514 24.71 3.29 -13.61
CA ALA A 514 25.01 4.65 -13.21
C ALA A 514 26.50 4.80 -12.93
N ARG A 515 27.06 5.95 -13.29
CA ARG A 515 28.43 6.38 -12.95
C ARG A 515 28.36 7.58 -12.03
N ILE A 516 28.87 7.43 -10.80
CA ILE A 516 28.77 8.44 -9.74
C ILE A 516 30.17 8.71 -9.14
N PRO A 517 30.48 9.95 -8.74
CA PRO A 517 31.71 10.26 -7.99
C PRO A 517 31.79 9.45 -6.68
N GLY A 518 32.92 8.77 -6.45
CA GLY A 518 33.10 7.91 -5.27
C GLY A 518 32.80 8.57 -3.92
N ASN A 519 33.04 9.87 -3.75
CA ASN A 519 32.74 10.57 -2.49
C ASN A 519 31.23 10.63 -2.17
N ASP A 520 30.35 10.52 -3.15
CA ASP A 520 28.90 10.58 -2.91
C ASP A 520 28.33 9.24 -2.39
N LEU A 521 29.12 8.17 -2.48
CA LEU A 521 28.77 6.82 -2.05
C LEU A 521 29.16 6.52 -0.60
N TYR A 522 30.25 7.10 -0.10
CA TYR A 522 30.80 6.80 1.23
C TYR A 522 30.30 7.69 2.37
N ASP A 523 29.39 8.65 2.09
CA ASP A 523 28.73 9.47 3.11
C ASP A 523 27.82 8.67 4.08
N GLU A 524 27.69 7.34 3.91
CA GLU A 524 27.06 6.45 4.90
C GLU A 524 28.00 6.04 6.06
N ILE A 525 29.31 6.33 5.96
CA ILE A 525 30.32 5.85 6.93
C ILE A 525 30.87 6.99 7.83
N GLU A 526 30.60 8.26 7.53
CA GLU A 526 31.15 9.41 8.27
C GLU A 526 30.45 9.74 9.61
N GLU A 527 29.66 8.83 10.21
CA GLU A 527 29.40 8.88 11.66
C GLU A 527 30.53 8.22 12.49
N SER A 528 31.47 7.50 11.86
CA SER A 528 32.70 7.02 12.51
C SER A 528 33.91 7.86 12.08
N GLY A 529 34.18 8.92 12.82
CA GLY A 529 35.17 9.93 12.46
C GLY A 529 36.59 9.40 12.20
N ASN A 530 37.00 9.39 10.92
CA ASN A 530 38.38 9.62 10.51
C ASN A 530 38.45 9.89 8.99
N PRO A 531 38.83 11.11 8.54
CA PRO A 531 39.02 11.39 7.13
C PRO A 531 40.43 10.98 6.69
N HIS A 532 40.53 10.16 5.64
CA HIS A 532 41.78 9.92 4.93
C HIS A 532 41.77 10.68 3.58
N PRO A 533 42.76 11.55 3.29
CA PRO A 533 42.85 12.23 1.99
C PRO A 533 43.88 11.54 1.08
N SER A 534 43.43 10.97 -0.05
CA SER A 534 44.25 10.74 -1.25
C SER A 534 43.32 10.47 -2.44
N GLN A 535 43.15 11.42 -3.37
CA GLN A 535 43.80 11.42 -4.69
C GLN A 535 43.60 10.13 -5.51
N ASP A 536 42.35 9.89 -5.88
CA ASP A 536 41.84 9.65 -7.25
C ASP A 536 40.38 9.25 -7.04
N ILE A 537 39.43 10.15 -7.33
CA ILE A 537 38.01 9.82 -7.18
C ILE A 537 37.68 8.82 -8.29
N GLN A 538 37.87 7.52 -8.01
CA GLN A 538 37.38 6.47 -8.86
C GLN A 538 35.87 6.63 -8.97
N LEU A 539 35.40 6.83 -10.20
CA LEU A 539 33.98 6.84 -10.52
C LEU A 539 33.48 5.41 -10.35
N ALA A 540 32.64 5.18 -9.35
CA ALA A 540 32.01 3.88 -9.15
C ALA A 540 30.94 3.68 -10.24
N LYS A 541 30.92 2.48 -10.81
CA LYS A 541 29.85 2.00 -11.68
C LYS A 541 28.91 1.18 -10.82
N GLU A 542 27.64 1.54 -10.81
CA GLU A 542 26.63 0.90 -9.97
C GLU A 542 25.39 0.55 -10.79
N ASN A 543 24.82 -0.59 -10.49
CA ASN A 543 23.52 -0.97 -11.03
C ASN A 543 22.45 -0.35 -10.13
N MET A 544 21.75 0.65 -10.64
CA MET A 544 20.69 1.33 -9.92
C MET A 544 19.32 0.92 -10.47
N ASN A 545 18.44 0.46 -9.59
CA ASN A 545 17.03 0.23 -9.89
C ASN A 545 16.21 1.51 -9.65
N ASN A 546 14.89 1.44 -9.87
CA ASN A 546 14.00 2.57 -9.64
C ASN A 546 14.08 3.11 -8.20
N GLU A 547 14.14 2.23 -7.20
CA GLU A 547 14.19 2.62 -5.79
C GLU A 547 15.49 3.38 -5.44
N THR A 548 16.64 2.75 -5.65
CA THR A 548 17.98 3.29 -5.35
C THR A 548 18.29 4.57 -6.14
N LEU A 549 17.89 4.62 -7.42
CA LEU A 549 18.07 5.83 -8.23
C LEU A 549 17.21 6.98 -7.68
N GLN A 550 15.93 6.74 -7.38
CA GLN A 550 15.06 7.78 -6.85
C GLN A 550 15.49 8.24 -5.46
N GLU A 551 15.98 7.34 -4.59
CA GLU A 551 16.55 7.71 -3.30
C GLU A 551 17.81 8.55 -3.44
N PHE A 552 18.75 8.15 -4.31
CA PHE A 552 19.94 8.93 -4.64
C PHE A 552 19.56 10.34 -5.12
N MET A 553 18.59 10.42 -6.03
CA MET A 553 18.10 11.68 -6.58
C MET A 553 17.48 12.56 -5.50
N LYS A 554 16.59 12.03 -4.66
CA LYS A 554 16.00 12.77 -3.53
C LYS A 554 17.07 13.28 -2.57
N LYS A 555 18.06 12.45 -2.22
CA LYS A 555 19.20 12.85 -1.36
C LYS A 555 19.98 14.01 -1.98
N LYS A 556 20.27 13.95 -3.28
CA LYS A 556 20.96 15.02 -4.02
C LYS A 556 20.14 16.30 -4.11
N MET A 557 18.84 16.17 -4.37
CA MET A 557 17.91 17.28 -4.47
C MET A 557 17.67 17.98 -3.14
N ARG A 558 17.53 17.24 -2.04
CA ARG A 558 17.47 17.81 -0.68
C ARG A 558 18.71 18.60 -0.30
N ARG A 559 19.90 18.16 -0.72
CA ARG A 559 21.15 18.93 -0.53
C ARG A 559 21.20 20.22 -1.36
N GLY A 560 20.49 20.25 -2.49
CA GLY A 560 20.45 21.39 -3.41
C GLY A 560 19.33 22.40 -3.13
N ILE A 561 18.29 22.01 -2.40
CA ILE A 561 17.09 22.80 -2.12
C ILE A 561 17.07 23.22 -0.64
N ILE A 562 16.64 24.45 -0.35
CA ILE A 562 16.87 25.10 0.94
C ILE A 562 15.84 24.72 2.02
N SER A 563 14.64 24.27 1.64
CA SER A 563 13.58 23.91 2.59
C SER A 563 12.75 22.72 2.10
N GLU A 564 12.19 21.95 3.03
CA GLU A 564 11.36 20.77 2.72
C GLU A 564 10.09 21.16 1.93
N ASP A 565 9.43 22.27 2.28
CA ASP A 565 8.25 22.75 1.54
C ASP A 565 8.55 22.99 0.05
N LYS A 566 9.73 23.53 -0.26
CA LYS A 566 10.16 23.79 -1.64
C LYS A 566 10.57 22.50 -2.35
N PHE A 567 11.13 21.56 -1.59
CA PHE A 567 11.46 20.24 -2.10
C PHE A 567 10.19 19.52 -2.58
N GLU A 568 9.11 19.55 -1.79
CA GLU A 568 7.83 18.94 -2.20
C GLU A 568 7.23 19.62 -3.44
N VAL A 569 7.25 20.96 -3.53
CA VAL A 569 6.82 21.70 -4.74
C VAL A 569 7.59 21.25 -5.98
N VAL A 570 8.91 21.06 -5.85
CA VAL A 570 9.76 20.58 -6.94
C VAL A 570 9.38 19.15 -7.35
N ILE A 571 9.21 18.24 -6.39
CA ILE A 571 8.80 16.84 -6.62
C ILE A 571 7.43 16.77 -7.31
N ASP A 572 6.48 17.62 -6.91
CA ASP A 572 5.16 17.73 -7.53
C ASP A 572 5.28 18.25 -8.97
N THR A 573 6.10 19.27 -9.19
CA THR A 573 6.35 19.83 -10.53
C THR A 573 6.97 18.78 -11.46
N MET A 574 7.95 17.98 -10.98
CA MET A 574 8.53 16.88 -11.76
C MET A 574 7.50 15.83 -12.13
N SER A 575 6.57 15.53 -11.22
CA SER A 575 5.46 14.59 -11.46
C SER A 575 4.49 15.12 -12.52
N SER A 576 4.16 16.42 -12.47
CA SER A 576 3.37 17.11 -13.51
C SER A 576 4.05 17.01 -14.88
N VAL A 577 5.36 17.25 -14.94
CA VAL A 577 6.15 17.13 -16.16
C VAL A 577 6.09 15.71 -16.71
N TRP A 578 6.33 14.69 -15.88
CA TRP A 578 6.24 13.28 -16.29
C TRP A 578 4.85 12.90 -16.82
N ALA A 579 3.79 13.29 -16.11
CA ALA A 579 2.42 13.02 -16.54
C ALA A 579 2.07 13.67 -17.89
N GLN A 580 2.72 14.78 -18.25
CA GLN A 580 2.57 15.38 -19.58
C GLN A 580 3.39 14.67 -20.66
N VAL A 581 4.55 14.10 -20.30
CA VAL A 581 5.39 13.31 -21.21
C VAL A 581 4.68 12.01 -21.60
N VAL A 582 4.12 11.27 -20.64
CA VAL A 582 3.44 9.98 -20.88
C VAL A 582 2.13 10.11 -21.67
N LYS A 583 1.48 11.28 -21.64
CA LYS A 583 0.24 11.52 -22.39
C LYS A 583 0.45 11.71 -23.90
N ARG A 584 1.70 11.88 -24.33
CA ARG A 584 2.08 12.06 -25.73
C ARG A 584 2.55 10.72 -26.27
#